data_AF-A5GAQ2-F1
#
_entry.id   AF-A5GAQ2-F1
#
_cell.length_a   1.000
_cell.length_b   1.000
_cell.length_c   1.000
_cell.angle_alpha   90.00
_cell.angle_beta   90.00
_cell.angle_gamma   90.00
#
_symmetry.space_group_name_H-M   'P 1'
#
loop_
_entity.id
_entity.type
_entity.pdbx_description
1 polymer ?
#
loop_
_entity_poly.entity_id
_entity_poly.type
_entity_poly.pdbx_seq_one_letter_code
_entity_poly.pdbx_strand_id
1 'polypeptide(L)'
;MLKKVSAIKVRQNLGQVMNEVALKSDEYIVERAGKPLVAIIPIEKYLSMKRERDEFFRMYEELQTEATGGDEESIDKDVEEAVSAAGR
;
A
#
# COMPACT_ATOMS: atom_id res chain seq x y z
N MET A 1 6.63 14.02 9.97
CA MET A 1 6.77 14.78 8.69
C MET A 1 7.60 13.98 7.70
N LEU A 2 7.30 14.05 6.39
CA LEU A 2 8.10 13.37 5.35
C LEU A 2 9.36 14.19 5.00
N LYS A 3 10.52 13.57 5.15
CA LYS A 3 11.84 14.17 4.92
C LYS A 3 12.60 13.37 3.85
N LYS A 4 13.46 14.04 3.09
CA LYS A 4 14.40 13.40 2.15
C LYS A 4 15.82 13.49 2.70
N VAL A 5 16.57 12.41 2.64
CA VAL A 5 17.91 12.33 3.21
C VAL A 5 18.82 11.44 2.38
N SER A 6 20.10 11.79 2.25
CA SER A 6 21.04 10.93 1.52
C SER A 6 21.42 9.68 2.33
N ALA A 7 21.69 8.57 1.64
CA ALA A 7 22.17 7.33 2.26
C ALA A 7 23.49 7.52 3.04
N ILE A 8 24.32 8.49 2.66
CA ILE A 8 25.54 8.84 3.42
C ILE A 8 25.16 9.47 4.76
N LYS A 9 24.25 10.45 4.76
CA LYS A 9 23.84 11.17 5.97
C LYS A 9 23.12 10.25 6.96
N VAL A 10 22.31 9.30 6.47
CA VAL A 10 21.69 8.27 7.32
C VAL A 10 22.73 7.39 7.99
N ARG A 11 23.73 6.87 7.24
CA ARG A 11 24.79 6.04 7.82
C ARG A 11 25.58 6.75 8.92
N GLN A 12 25.80 8.05 8.76
CA GLN A 12 26.50 8.87 9.76
C GLN A 12 25.65 9.20 10.99
N ASN A 13 24.32 9.21 10.87
CA ASN A 13 23.40 9.72 11.90
C ASN A 13 22.24 8.77 12.20
N LEU A 14 22.46 7.45 12.08
CA LEU A 14 21.36 6.47 12.11
C LEU A 14 20.59 6.53 13.44
N GLY A 15 21.28 6.66 14.58
CA GLY A 15 20.63 6.77 15.89
C GLY A 15 19.69 7.97 16.01
N GLN A 16 20.09 9.13 15.47
CA GLN A 16 19.22 10.30 15.43
C GLN A 16 18.00 10.06 14.55
N VAL A 17 18.19 9.49 13.36
CA VAL A 17 17.09 9.17 12.44
C VAL A 17 16.09 8.21 13.10
N MET A 18 16.57 7.16 13.78
CA MET A 18 15.72 6.22 14.52
C MET A 18 14.93 6.92 15.62
N ASN A 19 15.57 7.78 16.42
CA ASN A 19 14.89 8.53 17.48
C ASN A 19 13.80 9.47 16.93
N GLU A 20 14.06 10.15 15.82
CA GLU A 20 13.06 11.03 15.20
C GLU A 20 11.88 10.25 14.63
N VAL A 21 12.14 9.11 13.99
CA VAL A 21 11.09 8.24 13.47
C VAL A 21 10.24 7.67 14.62
N ALA A 22 10.87 7.14 15.67
CA ALA A 22 10.19 6.52 16.79
C ALA A 22 9.44 7.53 17.68
N LEU A 23 10.03 8.69 17.97
CA LEU A 23 9.51 9.62 18.98
C LEU A 23 8.73 10.80 18.37
N LYS A 24 9.02 11.20 17.14
CA LYS A 24 8.39 12.35 16.48
C LYS A 24 7.47 11.95 15.32
N SER A 25 7.30 10.65 15.09
CA SER A 25 6.57 10.10 13.95
C SER A 25 7.04 10.71 12.62
N ASP A 26 8.35 10.97 12.52
CA ASP A 26 8.95 11.42 11.27
C ASP A 26 9.12 10.26 10.30
N GLU A 27 9.10 10.58 9.02
CA GLU A 27 9.26 9.61 7.93
C GLU A 27 10.37 10.08 7.02
N TYR A 28 11.22 9.17 6.59
CA TYR A 28 12.39 9.49 5.78
C TYR A 28 12.38 8.71 4.48
N ILE A 29 12.52 9.40 3.36
CA ILE A 29 12.94 8.81 2.08
C ILE A 29 14.45 8.92 2.00
N VAL A 30 15.12 7.77 1.97
CA VAL A 30 16.57 7.69 1.82
C VAL A 30 16.91 7.62 0.34
N GLU A 31 17.73 8.55 -0.12
CA GLU A 31 18.08 8.71 -1.52
C GLU A 31 19.58 8.45 -1.78
N ARG A 32 19.91 7.99 -2.99
CA ARG A 32 21.28 7.96 -3.51
C ARG A 32 21.28 8.58 -4.90
N ALA A 33 22.13 9.59 -5.08
CA ALA A 33 22.19 10.36 -6.34
C ALA A 33 20.79 10.87 -6.79
N GLY A 34 19.98 11.36 -5.84
CA GLY A 34 18.64 11.88 -6.09
C GLY A 34 17.55 10.82 -6.34
N LYS A 35 17.90 9.52 -6.33
CA LYS A 35 16.93 8.43 -6.51
C LYS A 35 16.51 7.85 -5.15
N PRO A 36 15.20 7.75 -4.85
CA PRO A 36 14.70 7.04 -3.67
C PRO A 36 15.16 5.58 -3.66
N LEU A 37 15.65 5.10 -2.51
CA LEU A 37 16.08 3.72 -2.31
C LEU A 37 15.21 2.99 -1.30
N VAL A 38 15.02 3.58 -0.12
CA VAL A 38 14.25 2.99 0.98
C VAL A 38 13.50 4.08 1.75
N ALA A 39 12.41 3.69 2.41
CA ALA A 39 11.74 4.53 3.39
C ALA A 39 12.05 4.03 4.80
N ILE A 40 12.26 4.95 5.75
CA ILE A 40 12.31 4.65 7.18
C ILE A 40 11.07 5.30 7.80
N ILE A 41 10.21 4.47 8.37
CA ILE A 41 8.90 4.85 8.90
C ILE A 41 8.68 4.24 10.29
N PRO A 42 7.75 4.77 11.10
CA PRO A 42 7.38 4.15 12.36
C PRO A 42 6.91 2.70 12.18
N ILE A 43 7.22 1.82 13.13
CA ILE A 43 6.90 0.39 13.03
C ILE A 43 5.38 0.16 13.05
N GLU A 44 4.66 0.97 13.81
CA GLU A 44 3.20 0.95 13.91
C GLU A 44 2.56 1.23 12.54
N LYS A 45 3.11 2.21 11.81
CA LYS A 45 2.68 2.55 10.45
C LYS A 45 2.90 1.37 9.50
N TYR A 46 4.08 0.76 9.54
CA TYR A 46 4.39 -0.43 8.73
C TYR A 46 3.43 -1.59 9.05
N LEU A 47 3.15 -1.85 10.32
CA LEU A 47 2.24 -2.91 10.74
C LEU A 47 0.78 -2.63 10.39
N SER A 48 0.34 -1.37 10.39
CA SER A 48 -1.00 -0.98 9.92
C SER A 48 -1.14 -1.25 8.41
N MET A 49 -0.19 -0.75 7.62
CA MET A 49 -0.18 -0.98 6.16
C MET A 49 -0.14 -2.47 5.82
N LYS A 50 0.60 -3.27 6.59
CA LYS A 50 0.63 -4.73 6.41
C LYS A 50 -0.73 -5.34 6.71
N ARG A 51 -1.36 -4.99 7.83
CA ARG A 51 -2.69 -5.51 8.22
C ARG A 51 -3.77 -5.13 7.21
N GLU A 52 -3.84 -3.86 6.83
CA GLU A 52 -4.79 -3.36 5.84
C GLU A 52 -4.65 -4.09 4.50
N ARG A 53 -3.40 -4.34 4.08
CA ARG A 53 -3.14 -5.11 2.85
C ARG A 53 -3.60 -6.56 2.99
N ASP A 54 -3.30 -7.21 4.11
CA ASP A 54 -3.69 -8.60 4.35
C ASP A 54 -5.24 -8.74 4.46
N GLU A 55 -5.92 -7.74 5.02
CA GLU A 55 -7.39 -7.65 5.03
C GLU A 55 -7.98 -7.40 3.64
N PHE A 56 -7.39 -6.48 2.88
CA PHE A 56 -7.80 -6.19 1.50
C PHE A 56 -7.71 -7.44 0.62
N PHE A 57 -6.61 -8.20 0.70
CA PHE A 57 -6.46 -9.43 -0.09
C PHE A 57 -7.44 -10.52 0.33
N ARG A 58 -7.74 -10.67 1.62
CA ARG A 58 -8.76 -11.61 2.08
C ARG A 58 -10.14 -11.29 1.51
N MET A 59 -10.55 -10.03 1.60
CA MET A 59 -11.82 -9.58 1.03
C MET A 59 -11.86 -9.76 -0.49
N TYR A 60 -10.75 -9.50 -1.18
CA TYR A 60 -10.65 -9.72 -2.62
C TYR A 60 -10.78 -11.21 -3.00
N GLU A 61 -10.14 -12.11 -2.25
CA GLU A 61 -10.27 -13.56 -2.45
C GLU A 61 -11.70 -14.06 -2.18
N GLU A 62 -12.36 -13.55 -1.14
CA GLU A 62 -13.77 -13.86 -0.85
C GLU A 62 -14.68 -13.45 -2.02
N LEU A 63 -14.55 -12.20 -2.50
CA LEU A 63 -15.32 -11.71 -3.65
C LEU A 63 -15.03 -12.51 -4.92
N GLN A 64 -13.78 -12.88 -5.18
CA GLN A 64 -13.41 -13.66 -6.36
C GLN A 64 -13.94 -15.10 -6.29
N THR A 65 -13.99 -15.69 -5.09
CA THR A 65 -14.53 -17.04 -4.86
C THR A 65 -16.05 -17.06 -5.02
N GLU A 66 -16.74 -16.02 -4.56
CA GLU A 66 -18.19 -15.87 -4.75
C GLU A 66 -18.53 -15.58 -6.23
N ALA A 67 -17.70 -14.78 -6.91
CA ALA A 67 -17.88 -14.46 -8.33
C ALA A 67 -17.58 -15.62 -9.29
N THR A 68 -16.63 -16.51 -8.96
CA THR A 68 -16.33 -17.71 -9.78
C THR A 68 -17.38 -18.81 -9.66
N GLY A 69 -18.41 -18.64 -8.82
CA GLY A 69 -19.58 -19.51 -8.75
C GLY A 69 -20.70 -19.17 -9.75
N GLY A 70 -20.55 -18.11 -10.54
CA GLY A 70 -21.47 -17.79 -11.64
C GLY A 70 -21.13 -18.60 -12.88
N ASP A 71 -22.10 -19.37 -13.39
CA ASP A 71 -21.97 -19.98 -14.73
C ASP A 71 -21.67 -18.87 -15.75
N GLU A 72 -20.80 -19.15 -16.73
CA GLU A 72 -20.31 -18.19 -17.73
C GLU A 72 -21.48 -17.46 -18.45
N GLU A 73 -22.59 -18.17 -18.64
CA GLU A 73 -23.84 -17.68 -19.24
C GLU A 73 -24.60 -16.67 -18.35
N SER A 74 -24.46 -16.75 -17.03
CA SER A 74 -25.01 -15.77 -16.08
C SER A 74 -24.22 -14.48 -16.07
N ILE A 75 -22.88 -14.58 -16.14
CA ILE A 75 -21.98 -13.43 -16.11
C ILE A 75 -22.17 -12.56 -17.36
N ASP A 76 -22.27 -13.18 -18.54
CA ASP A 76 -22.51 -12.46 -19.79
C ASP A 76 -23.82 -11.67 -19.77
N LYS A 77 -24.87 -12.26 -19.19
CA LYS A 77 -26.20 -11.64 -19.09
C LYS A 77 -26.21 -10.44 -18.15
N ASP A 78 -25.53 -10.55 -17.00
CA ASP A 78 -25.40 -9.47 -16.03
C ASP A 78 -24.60 -8.29 -16.60
N VAL A 79 -23.54 -8.58 -17.38
CA VAL A 79 -22.73 -7.57 -18.06
C VAL A 79 -23.55 -6.85 -19.14
N GLU A 80 -24.32 -7.58 -19.94
CA GLU A 80 -25.16 -7.02 -21.01
C GLU A 80 -26.26 -6.10 -20.46
N GLU A 81 -26.86 -6.47 -19.33
CA GLU A 81 -27.86 -5.65 -18.63
C GLU A 81 -27.24 -4.37 -18.05
N ALA A 82 -26.06 -4.45 -17.43
CA ALA A 82 -25.34 -3.30 -16.88
C ALA A 82 -24.91 -2.30 -17.97
N VAL A 83 -24.40 -2.78 -19.11
CA VAL A 83 -24.01 -1.94 -20.25
C VAL A 83 -25.24 -1.23 -20.86
N SER A 84 -26.37 -1.94 -20.95
CA SER A 84 -27.63 -1.38 -21.46
C SER A 84 -28.24 -0.32 -20.52
N ALA A 85 -28.03 -0.45 -19.20
CA ALA A 85 -28.49 0.50 -18.21
C ALA A 85 -27.61 1.77 -18.15
N ALA A 86 -26.30 1.64 -18.35
CA ALA A 86 -25.36 2.78 -18.38
C ALA A 86 -25.42 3.59 -19.68
N GLY A 87 -25.97 3.02 -20.75
CA GLY A 87 -26.13 3.65 -22.06
C GLY A 87 -27.39 4.53 -22.24
N ARG A 88 -28.11 4.86 -21.17
CA ARG A 88 -29.25 5.80 -21.18
C ARG A 88 -28.92 7.15 -20.56
#